data_AF-A0ABD1E9X9-F1
#
_entry.id   AF-A0ABD1E9X9-F1
#
_cell.length_a   1.000
_cell.length_b   1.000
_cell.length_c   1.000
_cell.angle_alpha   90.00
_cell.angle_beta   90.00
_cell.angle_gamma   90.00
#
_symmetry.space_group_name_H-M   'P 1'
#
loop_
_entity.id
_entity.type
_entity.pdbx_description
1 polymer ?
#
loop_
_entity_poly.entity_id
_entity_poly.type
_entity_poly.pdbx_seq_one_letter_code
_entity_poly.pdbx_strand_id
1 'polypeptide(L)'
;MSAPIPESNLVNFYENLYKEFGKKRKEVDEYVDMLREWAEQQPHFPEVPSKNVCTFFVTQNKFIMEKAKKRLDMYYTIRHLVPEFYSHHPLSPEMILQNKIVSQVYLPKLTKDNEKVLVWGVNANYGPEYFHHERGIESFVQLTELLMQDETCNGFHCICDFGNIKLGHIPKFHPMALKKLTIFVEGVLGTRIKSLFLVNVFPFVDTLVNTLFKPLLPKKIISRLQISRTSDILLEHFDKAILPKDLGGEEKSLIELSDMMMKKYESMKSRFDKFNSLKTIESKRPTKLENDDILGYYGSFKKIAID
;
A
#
# COMPACT_ATOMS: atom_id res chain seq x y z
N MET A 1 3.03 -10.24 17.48
CA MET A 1 4.09 -9.22 17.56
C MET A 1 5.41 -9.93 17.32
N SER A 2 6.21 -9.47 16.36
CA SER A 2 7.66 -9.67 16.48
C SER A 2 8.06 -9.11 17.84
N ALA A 3 8.97 -9.77 18.56
CA ALA A 3 9.43 -9.27 19.85
C ALA A 3 9.86 -7.79 19.72
N PRO A 4 9.59 -6.92 20.72
CA PRO A 4 10.04 -5.54 20.68
C PRO A 4 11.55 -5.52 20.44
N ILE A 5 12.00 -4.76 19.44
CA ILE A 5 13.42 -4.57 19.20
C ILE A 5 13.97 -3.82 20.43
N PRO A 6 15.05 -4.30 21.08
CA PRO A 6 15.68 -3.58 22.18
C PRO A 6 15.98 -2.12 21.81
N GLU A 7 15.88 -1.20 22.77
CA GLU A 7 15.95 0.25 22.50
C GLU A 7 17.25 0.69 21.80
N SER A 8 18.39 0.06 22.13
CA SER A 8 19.67 0.25 21.45
C SER A 8 19.67 -0.25 20.00
N ASN A 9 18.93 -1.33 19.72
CA ASN A 9 18.76 -1.87 18.37
C ASN A 9 17.78 -1.03 17.54
N LEU A 10 16.83 -0.32 18.17
CA LEU A 10 15.94 0.63 17.49
C LEU A 10 16.72 1.85 16.97
N VAL A 11 17.64 2.40 17.75
CA VAL A 11 18.49 3.52 17.29
C VAL A 11 19.28 3.13 16.05
N ASN A 12 19.96 1.98 16.09
CA ASN A 12 20.74 1.48 14.95
C ASN A 12 19.88 1.16 13.73
N PHE A 13 18.66 0.64 13.95
CA PHE A 13 17.70 0.38 12.88
C PHE A 13 17.33 1.67 12.13
N TYR A 14 16.93 2.72 12.86
CA TYR A 14 16.54 3.99 12.23
C TYR A 14 17.71 4.71 11.57
N GLU A 15 18.90 4.69 12.17
CA GLU A 15 20.09 5.25 11.54
C GLU A 15 20.42 4.53 10.21
N ASN A 16 20.33 3.18 10.19
CA ASN A 16 20.54 2.42 8.97
C ASN A 16 19.46 2.69 7.90
N LEU A 17 18.21 2.83 8.32
CA LEU A 17 17.10 3.15 7.44
C LEU A 17 17.31 4.51 6.75
N TYR A 18 17.68 5.53 7.51
CA TYR A 18 17.83 6.89 6.99
C TYR A 18 19.17 7.16 6.30
N LYS A 19 20.14 6.24 6.44
CA LYS A 19 21.43 6.29 5.75
C LYS A 19 21.30 6.40 4.23
N GLU A 20 20.29 5.79 3.61
CA GLU A 20 20.04 5.92 2.15
C GLU A 20 19.86 7.39 1.72
N PHE A 21 19.35 8.22 2.63
CA PHE A 21 19.09 9.64 2.39
C PHE A 21 20.20 10.56 2.92
N GLY A 22 21.26 9.99 3.49
CA GLY A 22 22.31 10.76 4.16
C GLY A 22 21.81 11.53 5.37
N LYS A 23 20.78 11.02 6.06
CA LYS A 23 20.14 11.67 7.21
C LYS A 23 20.38 10.91 8.50
N LYS A 24 20.65 11.63 9.58
CA LYS A 24 20.62 11.10 10.95
C LYS A 24 19.21 11.14 11.51
N ARG A 25 18.92 10.34 12.53
CA ARG A 25 17.60 10.30 13.17
C ARG A 25 17.10 11.68 13.60
N LYS A 26 17.96 12.50 14.22
CA LYS A 26 17.61 13.86 14.65
C LYS A 26 17.13 14.74 13.49
N GLU A 27 17.81 14.68 12.34
CA GLU A 27 17.39 15.45 11.17
C GLU A 27 16.02 14.96 10.66
N VAL A 28 15.77 13.65 10.68
CA VAL A 28 14.47 13.11 10.29
C VAL A 28 13.37 13.60 11.22
N ASP A 29 13.61 13.60 12.54
CA ASP A 29 12.67 14.11 13.53
C ASP A 29 12.33 15.59 13.27
N GLU A 30 13.30 16.41 12.87
CA GLU A 30 13.09 17.81 12.47
C GLU A 30 12.14 17.93 11.25
N TYR A 31 12.35 17.14 10.19
CA TYR A 31 11.43 17.14 9.04
C TYR A 31 10.02 16.65 9.39
N VAL A 32 9.93 15.66 10.29
CA VAL A 32 8.65 15.12 10.78
C VAL A 32 7.89 16.17 11.56
N ASP A 33 8.56 16.88 12.47
CA ASP A 33 7.98 17.94 13.26
C ASP A 33 7.57 19.13 12.36
N MET A 34 8.39 19.52 11.39
CA MET A 34 8.03 20.53 10.38
C MET A 34 6.75 20.18 9.60
N LEU A 35 6.60 18.91 9.17
CA LEU A 35 5.40 18.49 8.43
C LEU A 35 4.17 18.51 9.34
N ARG A 36 4.33 18.09 10.59
CA ARG A 36 3.26 18.04 11.58
C ARG A 36 2.80 19.44 12.00
N GLU A 37 3.72 20.35 12.28
CA GLU A 37 3.44 21.76 12.57
C GLU A 37 2.72 22.43 11.39
N TRP A 38 3.16 22.17 10.16
CA TRP A 38 2.43 22.65 8.98
C TRP A 38 1.00 22.09 8.92
N ALA A 39 0.81 20.80 9.21
CA ALA A 39 -0.49 20.14 9.20
C ALA A 39 -1.44 20.70 10.28
N GLU A 40 -0.92 21.09 11.45
CA GLU A 40 -1.69 21.76 12.52
C GLU A 40 -2.28 23.10 12.06
N GLN A 41 -1.63 23.78 11.11
CA GLN A 41 -2.11 25.04 10.53
C GLN A 41 -3.10 24.84 9.37
N GLN A 42 -3.47 23.60 9.01
CA GLN A 42 -4.40 23.34 7.90
C GLN A 42 -5.85 23.23 8.41
N PRO A 43 -6.70 24.26 8.24
CA PRO A 43 -8.05 24.28 8.81
C PRO A 43 -9.03 23.28 8.19
N HIS A 44 -8.72 22.75 7.00
CA HIS A 44 -9.50 21.71 6.33
C HIS A 44 -9.10 20.29 6.76
N PHE A 45 -8.02 20.10 7.51
CA PHE A 45 -7.63 18.75 7.94
C PHE A 45 -8.57 18.22 9.03
N PRO A 46 -8.93 16.93 9.01
CA PRO A 46 -9.80 16.33 10.01
C PRO A 46 -9.10 16.07 11.34
N GLU A 47 -7.77 16.03 11.34
CA GLU A 47 -6.94 15.75 12.50
C GLU A 47 -5.52 16.30 12.30
N VAL A 48 -4.77 16.36 13.38
CA VAL A 48 -3.31 16.49 13.31
C VAL A 48 -2.72 15.09 13.10
N PRO A 49 -1.95 14.84 12.03
CA PRO A 49 -1.37 13.53 11.78
C PRO A 49 -0.39 13.12 12.89
N SER A 50 -0.30 11.81 13.13
CA SER A 50 0.67 11.24 14.06
C SER A 50 2.10 11.41 13.52
N LYS A 51 3.10 11.29 14.41
CA LYS A 51 4.52 11.27 13.99
C LYS A 51 4.79 10.16 12.99
N ASN A 52 4.23 8.96 13.17
CA ASN A 52 4.43 7.83 12.25
C ASN A 52 3.91 8.13 10.83
N VAL A 53 2.70 8.70 10.73
CA VAL A 53 2.14 9.13 9.44
C VAL A 53 3.04 10.19 8.79
N CYS A 54 3.49 11.18 9.56
CA CYS A 54 4.40 12.21 9.03
C CYS A 54 5.73 11.60 8.58
N THR A 55 6.32 10.68 9.36
CA THR A 55 7.53 9.94 9.00
C THR A 55 7.35 9.19 7.69
N PHE A 56 6.23 8.50 7.50
CA PHE A 56 5.93 7.83 6.24
C PHE A 56 5.96 8.82 5.07
N PHE A 57 5.23 9.94 5.16
CA PHE A 57 5.20 10.93 4.08
C PHE A 57 6.56 11.58 3.84
N VAL A 58 7.31 11.97 4.87
CA VAL A 58 8.66 12.55 4.71
C VAL A 58 9.59 11.57 3.99
N THR A 59 9.65 10.32 4.46
CA THR A 59 10.58 9.30 3.95
C THR A 59 10.23 8.84 2.52
N GLN A 60 8.96 8.54 2.25
CA GLN A 60 8.52 8.15 0.90
C GLN A 60 8.68 9.28 -0.13
N ASN A 61 8.72 10.52 0.34
CA ASN A 61 8.95 11.71 -0.50
C ASN A 61 10.40 12.17 -0.55
N LYS A 62 11.34 11.36 -0.04
CA LYS A 62 12.78 11.67 -0.04
C LYS A 62 13.09 13.04 0.60
N PHE A 63 12.37 13.38 1.67
CA PHE A 63 12.53 14.64 2.40
C PHE A 63 12.23 15.91 1.57
N ILE A 64 11.60 15.77 0.40
CA ILE A 64 11.12 16.90 -0.39
C ILE A 64 9.79 17.37 0.23
N MET A 65 9.87 18.38 1.10
CA MET A 65 8.74 18.80 1.94
C MET A 65 7.50 19.20 1.14
N GLU A 66 7.64 19.91 0.03
CA GLU A 66 6.49 20.30 -0.79
C GLU A 66 5.75 19.08 -1.36
N LYS A 67 6.46 17.99 -1.70
CA LYS A 67 5.83 16.73 -2.11
C LYS A 67 5.16 16.03 -0.93
N ALA A 68 5.78 16.02 0.24
CA ALA A 68 5.22 15.42 1.45
C ALA A 68 3.92 16.12 1.87
N LYS A 69 3.90 17.45 1.92
CA LYS A 69 2.71 18.27 2.21
C LYS A 69 1.56 17.99 1.23
N LYS A 70 1.85 18.05 -0.08
CA LYS A 70 0.85 17.78 -1.13
C LYS A 70 0.24 16.38 -1.02
N ARG A 71 1.07 15.37 -0.73
CA ARG A 71 0.63 13.98 -0.59
C ARG A 71 -0.14 13.72 0.71
N LEU A 72 0.26 14.35 1.81
CA LEU A 72 -0.48 14.28 3.07
C LEU A 72 -1.86 14.95 2.96
N ASP A 73 -1.97 16.09 2.28
CA ASP A 73 -3.27 16.72 1.99
C ASP A 73 -4.15 15.79 1.14
N MET A 74 -3.57 15.23 0.07
CA MET A 74 -4.26 14.29 -0.79
C MET A 74 -4.66 13.01 -0.05
N TYR A 75 -3.89 12.57 0.95
CA TYR A 75 -4.27 11.44 1.81
C TYR A 75 -5.61 11.67 2.51
N TYR A 76 -5.88 12.86 3.05
CA TYR A 76 -7.20 13.15 3.61
C TYR A 76 -8.25 13.40 2.51
N THR A 77 -7.86 14.04 1.41
CA THR A 77 -8.79 14.45 0.35
C THR A 77 -9.32 13.29 -0.50
N ILE A 78 -8.51 12.26 -0.74
CA ILE A 78 -8.84 11.16 -1.67
C ILE A 78 -10.13 10.42 -1.29
N ARG A 79 -10.53 10.46 -0.01
CA ARG A 79 -11.80 9.89 0.48
C ARG A 79 -13.04 10.53 -0.14
N HIS A 80 -12.96 11.78 -0.59
CA HIS A 80 -14.04 12.43 -1.36
C HIS A 80 -14.06 12.01 -2.82
N LEU A 81 -12.90 11.65 -3.37
CA LEU A 81 -12.72 11.32 -4.78
C LEU A 81 -12.99 9.84 -5.05
N VAL A 82 -12.70 8.98 -4.06
CA VAL A 82 -12.77 7.51 -4.16
C VAL A 82 -13.40 6.92 -2.89
N PRO A 83 -14.64 7.30 -2.53
CA PRO A 83 -15.28 6.82 -1.31
C PRO A 83 -15.43 5.29 -1.26
N GLU A 84 -15.48 4.63 -2.42
CA GLU A 84 -15.55 3.17 -2.53
C GLU A 84 -14.33 2.45 -1.93
N PHE A 85 -13.17 3.12 -1.80
CA PHE A 85 -11.98 2.54 -1.16
C PHE A 85 -12.09 2.46 0.37
N TYR A 86 -13.11 3.10 0.96
CA TYR A 86 -13.29 3.29 2.39
C TYR A 86 -14.66 2.82 2.88
N SER A 87 -15.34 1.99 2.08
CA SER A 87 -16.74 1.60 2.33
C SER A 87 -16.88 0.59 3.47
N HIS A 88 -15.92 -0.33 3.62
CA HIS A 88 -15.98 -1.36 4.65
C HIS A 88 -14.95 -1.17 5.78
N HIS A 89 -15.36 -1.55 6.99
CA HIS A 89 -14.45 -1.71 8.12
C HIS A 89 -13.63 -3.02 7.94
N PRO A 90 -12.32 -3.08 8.22
CA PRO A 90 -11.51 -4.29 8.02
C PRO A 90 -12.00 -5.51 8.82
N LEU A 91 -12.68 -5.27 9.94
CA LEU A 91 -13.31 -6.30 10.79
C LEU A 91 -14.79 -6.57 10.42
N SER A 92 -15.30 -6.05 9.31
CA SER A 92 -16.64 -6.41 8.83
C SER A 92 -16.64 -7.85 8.29
N PRO A 93 -17.79 -8.54 8.27
CA PRO A 93 -17.88 -9.89 7.72
C PRO A 93 -17.36 -10.00 6.28
N GLU A 94 -17.62 -8.98 5.44
CA GLU A 94 -17.19 -8.92 4.06
C GLU A 94 -15.66 -8.85 3.94
N MET A 95 -15.02 -8.00 4.75
CA MET A 95 -13.56 -7.84 4.72
C MET A 95 -12.83 -8.99 5.40
N ILE A 96 -13.40 -9.58 6.45
CA ILE A 96 -12.88 -10.81 7.04
C ILE A 96 -12.90 -11.94 6.01
N LEU A 97 -14.00 -12.10 5.26
CA LEU A 97 -14.08 -13.08 4.19
C LEU A 97 -13.09 -12.77 3.06
N GLN A 98 -12.98 -11.50 2.65
CA GLN A 98 -12.01 -11.07 1.63
C GLN A 98 -10.58 -11.45 2.00
N ASN A 99 -10.15 -11.22 3.25
CA ASN A 99 -8.80 -11.52 3.73
C ASN A 99 -8.53 -13.03 3.90
N LYS A 100 -9.58 -13.88 3.85
CA LYS A 100 -9.45 -15.35 3.72
C LYS A 100 -9.31 -15.78 2.26
N ILE A 101 -10.01 -15.12 1.34
CA ILE A 101 -9.98 -15.41 -0.10
C ILE A 101 -8.66 -14.94 -0.72
N VAL A 102 -8.20 -13.76 -0.35
CA VAL A 102 -6.97 -13.14 -0.86
C VAL A 102 -6.07 -12.82 0.32
N SER A 103 -4.89 -13.43 0.33
CA SER A 103 -3.81 -13.02 1.22
C SER A 103 -3.15 -11.79 0.64
N GLN A 104 -3.19 -10.70 1.39
CA GLN A 104 -2.47 -9.47 1.04
C GLN A 104 -1.78 -8.95 2.29
N VAL A 105 -0.47 -9.13 2.38
CA VAL A 105 0.28 -8.93 3.62
C VAL A 105 1.64 -8.30 3.36
N TYR A 106 2.04 -7.37 4.23
CA TYR A 106 3.44 -6.97 4.31
C TYR A 106 4.22 -8.00 5.11
N LEU A 107 5.31 -8.52 4.54
CA LEU A 107 6.18 -9.45 5.24
C LEU A 107 6.80 -8.77 6.47
N PRO A 108 6.98 -9.50 7.60
CA PRO A 108 7.44 -8.89 8.84
C PRO A 108 8.84 -8.28 8.70
N LYS A 109 9.76 -9.01 8.06
CA LYS A 109 11.17 -8.63 7.91
C LYS A 109 11.36 -7.68 6.73
N LEU A 110 12.29 -6.74 6.88
CA LEU A 110 12.79 -5.90 5.79
C LEU A 110 13.89 -6.64 5.01
N THR A 111 14.13 -6.18 3.77
CA THR A 111 15.36 -6.53 3.04
C THR A 111 16.60 -5.93 3.73
N LYS A 112 17.79 -6.38 3.33
CA LYS A 112 19.06 -5.79 3.76
C LYS A 112 19.18 -4.29 3.48
N ASP A 113 18.43 -3.80 2.49
CA ASP A 113 18.39 -2.39 2.08
C ASP A 113 17.23 -1.62 2.75
N ASN A 114 16.62 -2.23 3.78
CA ASN A 114 15.52 -1.72 4.58
C ASN A 114 14.22 -1.48 3.77
N GLU A 115 13.94 -2.34 2.80
CA GLU A 115 12.73 -2.27 1.97
C GLU A 115 11.68 -3.27 2.46
N LYS A 116 10.40 -2.90 2.35
CA LYS A 116 9.27 -3.75 2.75
C LYS A 116 8.83 -4.61 1.57
N VAL A 117 8.42 -5.84 1.83
CA VAL A 117 7.88 -6.74 0.80
C VAL A 117 6.38 -6.90 1.02
N LEU A 118 5.58 -6.56 0.02
CA LEU A 118 4.15 -6.85 -0.03
C LEU A 118 3.94 -8.13 -0.84
N VAL A 119 3.21 -9.09 -0.30
CA VAL A 119 2.76 -10.26 -1.03
C VAL A 119 1.26 -10.23 -1.20
N TRP A 120 0.81 -10.50 -2.43
CA TRP A 120 -0.57 -10.70 -2.81
C TRP A 120 -0.72 -12.10 -3.41
N GLY A 121 -1.75 -12.84 -3.02
CA GLY A 121 -2.05 -14.15 -3.58
C GLY A 121 -3.47 -14.60 -3.26
N VAL A 122 -4.05 -15.43 -4.13
CA VAL A 122 -5.36 -16.04 -3.90
C VAL A 122 -5.19 -17.33 -3.10
N ASN A 123 -6.08 -17.55 -2.13
CA ASN A 123 -6.11 -18.78 -1.37
C ASN A 123 -6.74 -19.92 -2.20
N ALA A 124 -6.05 -21.04 -2.30
CA ALA A 124 -6.47 -22.20 -3.09
C ALA A 124 -7.88 -22.74 -2.73
N ASN A 125 -8.33 -22.51 -1.49
CA ASN A 125 -9.62 -22.98 -1.00
C ASN A 125 -10.82 -22.18 -1.52
N TYR A 126 -10.60 -21.07 -2.22
CA TYR A 126 -11.66 -20.22 -2.74
C TYR A 126 -11.64 -20.18 -4.28
N GLY A 127 -12.79 -20.44 -4.88
CA GLY A 127 -12.99 -20.33 -6.32
C GLY A 127 -13.25 -18.89 -6.80
N PRO A 128 -13.27 -18.68 -8.13
CA PRO A 128 -13.50 -17.37 -8.73
C PRO A 128 -14.80 -16.70 -8.27
N GLU A 129 -15.85 -17.46 -7.99
CA GLU A 129 -17.14 -16.99 -7.50
C GLU A 129 -17.03 -16.10 -6.26
N TYR A 130 -16.06 -16.36 -5.39
CA TYR A 130 -15.79 -15.59 -4.18
C TYR A 130 -14.88 -14.37 -4.43
N PHE A 131 -14.17 -14.32 -5.55
CA PHE A 131 -13.20 -13.26 -5.81
C PHE A 131 -13.87 -11.93 -6.19
N HIS A 132 -13.54 -10.88 -5.43
CA HIS A 132 -13.98 -9.51 -5.66
C HIS A 132 -12.78 -8.56 -5.73
N HIS A 133 -12.43 -8.10 -6.93
CA HIS A 133 -11.26 -7.24 -7.14
C HIS A 133 -11.30 -5.93 -6.34
N GLU A 134 -12.47 -5.28 -6.27
CA GLU A 134 -12.64 -4.00 -5.56
C GLU A 134 -12.41 -4.14 -4.05
N ARG A 135 -12.90 -5.22 -3.43
CA ARG A 135 -12.62 -5.52 -2.01
C ARG A 135 -11.13 -5.79 -1.76
N GLY A 136 -10.42 -6.34 -2.75
CA GLY A 136 -8.97 -6.46 -2.69
C GLY A 136 -8.27 -5.10 -2.60
N ILE A 137 -8.79 -4.10 -3.33
CA ILE A 137 -8.27 -2.72 -3.28
C ILE A 137 -8.62 -2.05 -1.95
N GLU A 138 -9.84 -2.23 -1.42
CA GLU A 138 -10.19 -1.77 -0.07
C GLU A 138 -9.23 -2.37 0.98
N SER A 139 -8.95 -3.68 0.90
CA SER A 139 -7.98 -4.35 1.76
C SER A 139 -6.57 -3.73 1.62
N PHE A 140 -6.17 -3.31 0.42
CA PHE A 140 -4.88 -2.63 0.20
C PHE A 140 -4.81 -1.26 0.87
N VAL A 141 -5.90 -0.50 0.79
CA VAL A 141 -6.00 0.82 1.42
C VAL A 141 -5.97 0.68 2.95
N GLN A 142 -6.68 -0.31 3.51
CA GLN A 142 -6.64 -0.64 4.94
C GLN A 142 -5.26 -1.11 5.39
N LEU A 143 -4.60 -1.97 4.60
CA LEU A 143 -3.26 -2.46 4.89
C LEU A 143 -2.21 -1.33 4.86
N THR A 144 -2.40 -0.37 3.96
CA THR A 144 -1.57 0.84 3.91
C THR A 144 -1.76 1.70 5.15
N GLU A 145 -2.98 1.81 5.68
CA GLU A 145 -3.22 2.50 6.95
C GLU A 145 -2.49 1.82 8.10
N LEU A 146 -2.48 0.47 8.17
CA LEU A 146 -1.66 -0.23 9.17
C LEU A 146 -0.16 0.08 9.01
N LEU A 147 0.34 0.06 7.77
CA LEU A 147 1.74 0.32 7.46
C LEU A 147 2.19 1.72 7.92
N MET A 148 1.37 2.76 7.68
CA MET A 148 1.71 4.13 8.07
C MET A 148 1.78 4.34 9.58
N GLN A 149 1.25 3.39 10.35
CA GLN A 149 1.20 3.43 11.82
C GLN A 149 2.32 2.60 12.44
N ASP A 150 3.03 1.82 11.63
CA ASP A 150 4.16 0.95 11.99
C ASP A 150 5.50 1.57 11.51
N GLU A 151 6.58 0.80 11.59
CA GLU A 151 7.92 1.21 11.15
C GLU A 151 7.98 1.61 9.66
N THR A 152 8.74 2.67 9.35
CA THR A 152 8.98 3.14 7.98
C THR A 152 10.01 2.29 7.23
N CYS A 153 10.10 2.44 5.92
CA CYS A 153 10.99 1.67 5.05
C CYS A 153 11.49 2.49 3.85
N ASN A 154 12.52 2.00 3.18
CA ASN A 154 13.17 2.64 2.03
C ASN A 154 12.50 2.35 0.69
N GLY A 155 11.33 1.72 0.69
CA GLY A 155 10.60 1.38 -0.51
C GLY A 155 10.03 -0.01 -0.42
N PHE A 156 9.45 -0.45 -1.53
CA PHE A 156 8.57 -1.61 -1.55
C PHE A 156 8.89 -2.53 -2.71
N HIS A 157 8.94 -3.82 -2.42
CA HIS A 157 8.80 -4.85 -3.44
C HIS A 157 7.38 -5.38 -3.39
N CYS A 158 6.76 -5.59 -4.55
CA CYS A 158 5.46 -6.21 -4.65
C CYS A 158 5.62 -7.58 -5.31
N ILE A 159 5.10 -8.61 -4.66
CA ILE A 159 5.05 -9.98 -5.19
C ILE A 159 3.58 -10.33 -5.34
N CYS A 160 3.17 -10.61 -6.57
CA CYS A 160 1.85 -11.15 -6.87
C CYS A 160 2.01 -12.61 -7.26
N ASP A 161 1.52 -13.50 -6.42
CA ASP A 161 1.49 -14.94 -6.65
C ASP A 161 0.24 -15.33 -7.45
N PHE A 162 0.46 -15.82 -8.67
CA PHE A 162 -0.60 -16.26 -9.58
C PHE A 162 -0.90 -17.76 -9.46
N GLY A 163 -0.24 -18.51 -8.57
CA GLY A 163 -0.35 -19.97 -8.49
C GLY A 163 -1.78 -20.50 -8.30
N ASN A 164 -2.66 -19.70 -7.67
CA ASN A 164 -4.07 -20.05 -7.46
C ASN A 164 -5.05 -19.29 -8.37
N ILE A 165 -4.53 -18.49 -9.31
CA ILE A 165 -5.36 -17.80 -10.31
C ILE A 165 -5.81 -18.78 -11.39
N LYS A 166 -7.14 -18.89 -11.49
CA LYS A 166 -7.86 -19.71 -12.50
C LYS A 166 -8.47 -18.81 -13.59
N LEU A 167 -8.78 -19.39 -14.75
CA LEU A 167 -9.41 -18.66 -15.88
C LEU A 167 -10.64 -17.83 -15.48
N GLY A 168 -11.49 -18.35 -14.59
CA GLY A 168 -12.68 -17.64 -14.10
C GLY A 168 -12.39 -16.37 -13.30
N HIS A 169 -11.15 -16.15 -12.83
CA HIS A 169 -10.76 -14.91 -12.14
C HIS A 169 -10.46 -13.77 -13.11
N ILE A 170 -9.99 -14.07 -14.33
CA ILE A 170 -9.57 -13.07 -15.32
C ILE A 170 -10.66 -12.00 -15.56
N PRO A 171 -11.92 -12.37 -15.89
CA PRO A 171 -12.96 -11.37 -16.15
C PRO A 171 -13.39 -10.58 -14.90
N LYS A 172 -12.97 -10.99 -13.70
CA LYS A 172 -13.31 -10.31 -12.43
C LYS A 172 -12.33 -9.19 -12.07
N PHE A 173 -11.22 -9.07 -12.78
CA PHE A 173 -10.34 -7.91 -12.64
C PHE A 173 -10.94 -6.71 -13.37
N HIS A 174 -11.05 -5.59 -12.66
CA HIS A 174 -11.66 -4.36 -13.19
C HIS A 174 -10.57 -3.33 -13.56
N PRO A 175 -10.40 -3.00 -14.85
CA PRO A 175 -9.44 -2.00 -15.34
C PRO A 175 -9.53 -0.66 -14.62
N MET A 176 -10.75 -0.13 -14.48
CA MET A 176 -10.99 1.16 -13.84
C MET A 176 -10.51 1.17 -12.38
N ALA A 177 -10.81 0.10 -11.64
CA ALA A 177 -10.40 -0.03 -10.25
C ALA A 177 -8.86 -0.12 -10.13
N LEU A 178 -8.19 -0.87 -11.01
CA LEU A 178 -6.72 -0.94 -11.05
C LEU A 178 -6.09 0.42 -11.38
N LYS A 179 -6.71 1.21 -12.28
CA LYS A 179 -6.24 2.55 -12.59
C LYS A 179 -6.36 3.49 -11.38
N LYS A 180 -7.50 3.44 -10.67
CA LYS A 180 -7.69 4.19 -9.40
C LYS A 180 -6.66 3.78 -8.34
N LEU A 181 -6.36 2.48 -8.21
CA LEU A 181 -5.30 2.00 -7.32
C LEU A 181 -3.92 2.57 -7.70
N THR A 182 -3.59 2.60 -8.99
CA THR A 182 -2.33 3.19 -9.48
C THR A 182 -2.23 4.68 -9.10
N ILE A 183 -3.32 5.43 -9.30
CA ILE A 183 -3.42 6.84 -8.92
C ILE A 183 -3.26 7.02 -7.41
N PHE A 184 -3.88 6.15 -6.61
CA PHE A 184 -3.71 6.14 -5.15
C PHE A 184 -2.25 5.93 -4.75
N VAL A 185 -1.58 4.90 -5.30
CA VAL A 185 -0.18 4.58 -4.95
C VAL A 185 0.78 5.71 -5.33
N GLU A 186 0.66 6.30 -6.53
CA GLU A 186 1.59 7.34 -6.97
C GLU A 186 1.25 8.74 -6.45
N GLY A 187 -0.04 9.07 -6.47
CA GLY A 187 -0.58 10.39 -6.24
C GLY A 187 -0.91 10.68 -4.79
N VAL A 188 -1.23 9.66 -4.00
CA VAL A 188 -1.48 9.78 -2.55
C VAL A 188 -0.22 9.39 -1.79
N LEU A 189 0.19 8.12 -1.88
CA LEU A 189 1.25 7.59 -1.00
C LEU A 189 2.64 8.06 -1.44
N GLY A 190 2.85 8.14 -2.75
CA GLY A 190 4.16 8.45 -3.28
C GLY A 190 5.18 7.33 -3.17
N THR A 191 4.67 6.11 -3.03
CA THR A 191 5.41 4.91 -2.72
C THR A 191 6.51 4.63 -3.74
N ARG A 192 7.67 4.20 -3.23
CA ARG A 192 8.82 3.79 -4.05
C ARG A 192 8.78 2.29 -4.33
N ILE A 193 8.09 1.88 -5.41
CA ILE A 193 8.06 0.47 -5.83
C ILE A 193 9.40 0.07 -6.48
N LYS A 194 10.25 -0.69 -5.80
CA LYS A 194 11.58 -1.11 -6.27
C LYS A 194 11.51 -2.23 -7.31
N SER A 195 10.62 -3.20 -7.09
CA SER A 195 10.28 -4.22 -8.09
C SER A 195 8.83 -4.68 -7.97
N LEU A 196 8.32 -5.24 -9.06
CA LEU A 196 7.04 -5.91 -9.12
C LEU A 196 7.23 -7.30 -9.73
N PHE A 197 6.97 -8.35 -8.97
CA PHE A 197 7.07 -9.73 -9.41
C PHE A 197 5.68 -10.31 -9.65
N LEU A 198 5.46 -10.92 -10.81
CA LEU A 198 4.35 -11.84 -11.03
C LEU A 198 4.95 -13.25 -11.12
N VAL A 199 4.70 -14.08 -10.12
CA VAL A 199 5.28 -15.43 -10.01
C VAL A 199 4.21 -16.49 -10.12
N ASN A 200 4.64 -17.73 -10.36
CA ASN A 200 3.75 -18.87 -10.55
C ASN A 200 2.71 -18.62 -11.64
N VAL A 201 3.10 -17.91 -12.70
CA VAL A 201 2.17 -17.54 -13.76
C VAL A 201 1.87 -18.70 -14.71
N PHE A 202 0.61 -18.77 -15.13
CA PHE A 202 0.15 -19.72 -16.15
C PHE A 202 0.29 -19.15 -17.57
N PRO A 203 0.31 -19.99 -18.63
CA PRO A 203 0.43 -19.53 -20.02
C PRO A 203 -0.63 -18.50 -20.45
N PHE A 204 -1.83 -18.52 -19.87
CA PHE A 204 -2.90 -17.57 -20.17
C PHE A 204 -2.76 -16.22 -19.45
N VAL A 205 -1.79 -16.07 -18.53
CA VAL A 205 -1.59 -14.80 -17.81
C VAL A 205 -1.17 -13.68 -18.77
N ASP A 206 -0.56 -14.02 -19.90
CA ASP A 206 -0.07 -13.04 -20.87
C ASP A 206 -1.19 -12.11 -21.33
N THR A 207 -2.40 -12.64 -21.48
CA THR A 207 -3.58 -11.82 -21.76
C THR A 207 -3.79 -10.81 -20.64
N LEU A 208 -3.89 -11.25 -19.38
CA LEU A 208 -4.09 -10.35 -18.23
C LEU A 208 -2.95 -9.32 -18.11
N VAL A 209 -1.70 -9.73 -18.30
CA VAL A 209 -0.54 -8.84 -18.23
C VAL A 209 -0.59 -7.78 -19.33
N ASN A 210 -0.85 -8.18 -20.58
CA ASN A 210 -0.79 -7.28 -21.71
C ASN A 210 -2.05 -6.42 -21.87
N THR A 211 -3.23 -6.90 -21.46
CA THR A 211 -4.49 -6.16 -21.59
C THR A 211 -4.83 -5.32 -20.36
N LEU A 212 -4.39 -5.72 -19.17
CA LEU A 212 -4.73 -5.05 -17.91
C LEU A 212 -3.52 -4.39 -17.27
N PHE A 213 -2.46 -5.14 -16.94
CA PHE A 213 -1.36 -4.59 -16.15
C PHE A 213 -0.52 -3.58 -16.93
N LYS A 214 0.05 -3.96 -18.08
CA LYS A 214 0.93 -3.07 -18.85
C LYS A 214 0.27 -1.76 -19.30
N PRO A 215 -1.00 -1.72 -19.76
CA PRO A 215 -1.59 -0.46 -20.21
C PRO A 215 -1.93 0.50 -19.06
N LEU A 216 -2.21 -0.02 -17.86
CA LEU A 216 -2.71 0.77 -16.73
C LEU A 216 -1.61 1.16 -15.75
N LEU A 217 -0.52 0.38 -15.71
CA LEU A 217 0.63 0.69 -14.88
C LEU A 217 1.49 1.82 -15.48
N PRO A 218 2.13 2.64 -14.64
CA PRO A 218 3.07 3.66 -15.11
C PRO A 218 4.30 3.01 -15.75
N LYS A 219 4.88 3.64 -16.77
CA LYS A 219 6.09 3.13 -17.47
C LYS A 219 7.22 2.75 -16.51
N LYS A 220 7.40 3.53 -15.44
CA LYS A 220 8.40 3.29 -14.38
C LYS A 220 8.16 2.01 -13.58
N ILE A 221 6.91 1.59 -13.43
CA ILE A 221 6.56 0.32 -12.77
C ILE A 221 6.69 -0.84 -13.75
N ILE A 222 6.28 -0.64 -15.01
CA ILE A 222 6.45 -1.63 -16.08
C ILE A 222 7.93 -1.99 -16.26
N SER A 223 8.84 -1.02 -16.21
CA SER A 223 10.28 -1.28 -16.32
C SER A 223 10.87 -2.04 -15.12
N ARG A 224 10.08 -2.26 -14.07
CA ARG A 224 10.45 -2.99 -12.84
C ARG A 224 9.67 -4.31 -12.70
N LEU A 225 8.85 -4.63 -13.71
CA LEU A 225 8.02 -5.82 -13.78
C LEU A 225 8.89 -7.02 -14.17
N GLN A 226 8.84 -8.05 -13.34
CA GLN A 226 9.46 -9.36 -13.58
C GLN A 226 8.37 -10.41 -13.57
N ILE A 227 8.36 -11.29 -14.58
CA ILE A 227 7.31 -12.31 -14.75
C ILE A 227 8.00 -13.67 -14.81
N SER A 228 7.56 -14.59 -13.97
CA SER A 228 8.13 -15.94 -13.89
C SER A 228 7.05 -17.00 -13.69
N ARG A 229 7.25 -18.17 -14.32
CA ARG A 229 6.39 -19.35 -14.15
C ARG A 229 6.58 -20.04 -12.80
N THR A 230 7.66 -19.74 -12.09
CA THR A 230 7.94 -20.26 -10.74
C THR A 230 8.31 -19.13 -9.80
N SER A 231 8.16 -19.37 -8.50
CA SER A 231 8.60 -18.44 -7.45
C SER A 231 10.11 -18.45 -7.21
N ASP A 232 10.88 -19.33 -7.86
CA ASP A 232 12.33 -19.47 -7.63
C ASP A 232 13.11 -18.17 -7.89
N ILE A 233 12.65 -17.36 -8.85
CA ILE A 233 13.21 -16.03 -9.14
C ILE A 233 13.25 -15.13 -7.91
N LEU A 234 12.35 -15.35 -6.94
CA LEU A 234 12.33 -14.59 -5.69
C LEU A 234 13.57 -14.87 -4.84
N LEU A 235 14.12 -16.09 -4.89
CA LEU A 235 15.32 -16.48 -4.14
C LEU A 235 16.60 -15.85 -4.70
N GLU A 236 16.56 -15.33 -5.93
CA GLU A 236 17.64 -14.54 -6.51
C GLU A 236 17.65 -13.09 -5.95
N HIS A 237 16.53 -12.64 -5.39
CA HIS A 237 16.31 -11.26 -4.96
C HIS A 237 16.16 -11.11 -3.44
N PHE A 238 15.68 -12.15 -2.76
CA PHE A 238 15.37 -12.12 -1.34
C PHE A 238 15.98 -13.31 -0.61
N ASP A 239 16.46 -13.06 0.61
CA ASP A 239 16.85 -14.14 1.52
C ASP A 239 15.65 -15.02 1.86
N LYS A 240 15.87 -16.34 1.94
CA LYS A 240 14.84 -17.32 2.33
C LYS A 240 14.12 -16.95 3.62
N ALA A 241 14.86 -16.39 4.58
CA ALA A 241 14.33 -15.95 5.86
C ALA A 241 13.24 -14.86 5.75
N ILE A 242 13.19 -14.10 4.65
CA ILE A 242 12.19 -13.04 4.41
C ILE A 242 10.92 -13.64 3.79
N LEU A 243 11.08 -14.55 2.83
CA LEU A 243 9.96 -15.09 2.05
C LEU A 243 9.11 -16.07 2.86
N PRO A 244 7.79 -16.11 2.63
CA PRO A 244 6.92 -17.11 3.23
C PRO A 244 7.22 -18.51 2.67
N LYS A 245 6.96 -19.55 3.47
CA LYS A 245 7.12 -20.95 3.04
C LYS A 245 6.31 -21.31 1.78
N ASP A 246 5.19 -20.62 1.53
CA ASP A 246 4.39 -20.81 0.31
C ASP A 246 5.12 -20.39 -0.97
N LEU A 247 6.16 -19.55 -0.84
CA LEU A 247 6.98 -19.05 -1.94
C LEU A 247 8.44 -19.52 -1.85
N GLY A 248 8.69 -20.63 -1.17
CA GLY A 248 10.01 -21.27 -1.08
C GLY A 248 10.94 -20.68 -0.01
N GLY A 249 10.42 -19.87 0.91
CA GLY A 249 11.16 -19.31 2.04
C GLY A 249 10.97 -20.03 3.38
N GLU A 250 11.31 -19.34 4.46
CA GLU A 250 11.31 -19.85 5.85
C GLU A 250 10.38 -19.06 6.78
N GLU A 251 9.80 -17.95 6.34
CA GLU A 251 8.78 -17.23 7.10
C GLU A 251 7.46 -18.01 7.12
N LYS A 252 6.57 -17.65 8.04
CA LYS A 252 5.20 -18.19 8.14
C LYS A 252 4.45 -18.14 6.82
N SER A 253 3.46 -19.01 6.68
CA SER A 253 2.62 -18.99 5.49
C SER A 253 1.86 -17.68 5.35
N LEU A 254 1.41 -17.37 4.14
CA LEU A 254 0.54 -16.26 3.81
C LEU A 254 -0.75 -16.28 4.64
N ILE A 255 -1.30 -17.47 4.95
CA ILE A 255 -2.47 -17.62 5.81
C ILE A 255 -2.14 -17.21 7.24
N GLU A 256 -1.06 -17.76 7.82
CA GLU A 256 -0.62 -17.40 9.17
C GLU A 256 -0.28 -15.90 9.30
N LEU A 257 0.33 -15.31 8.26
CA LEU A 257 0.61 -13.89 8.19
C LEU A 257 -0.67 -13.05 8.07
N SER A 258 -1.67 -13.53 7.32
CA SER A 258 -2.99 -12.88 7.23
C SER A 258 -3.69 -12.89 8.59
N ASP A 259 -3.65 -14.01 9.32
CA ASP A 259 -4.22 -14.10 10.67
C ASP A 259 -3.52 -13.13 11.65
N MET A 260 -2.20 -12.97 11.52
CA MET A 260 -1.44 -11.97 12.30
C MET A 260 -1.84 -10.53 11.93
N MET A 261 -2.11 -10.25 10.65
CA MET A 261 -2.61 -8.97 10.19
C MET A 261 -4.02 -8.68 10.74
N MET A 262 -4.91 -9.68 10.79
CA MET A 262 -6.25 -9.52 11.37
C MET A 262 -6.18 -9.06 12.84
N LYS A 263 -5.26 -9.61 13.63
CA LYS A 263 -4.99 -9.15 15.01
C LYS A 263 -4.50 -7.70 15.07
N LYS A 264 -3.74 -7.23 14.07
CA LYS A 264 -3.35 -5.82 13.97
C LYS A 264 -4.57 -4.93 13.71
N TYR A 265 -5.49 -5.33 12.83
CA TYR A 265 -6.75 -4.60 12.62
C TYR A 265 -7.57 -4.50 13.91
N GLU A 266 -7.65 -5.56 14.70
CA GLU A 266 -8.30 -5.54 16.03
C GLU A 266 -7.64 -4.53 16.96
N SER A 267 -6.32 -4.53 17.07
CA SER A 267 -5.57 -3.57 17.90
C SER A 267 -5.75 -2.11 17.46
N MET A 268 -6.07 -1.90 16.18
CA MET A 268 -6.27 -0.59 15.58
C MET A 268 -7.74 -0.25 15.33
N LYS A 269 -8.68 -0.98 15.96
CA LYS A 269 -10.12 -0.80 15.73
C LYS A 269 -10.55 0.66 15.87
N SER A 270 -10.08 1.38 16.88
CA SER A 270 -10.43 2.79 17.10
C SER A 270 -10.01 3.72 15.95
N ARG A 271 -8.91 3.41 15.27
CA ARG A 271 -8.48 4.11 14.04
C ARG A 271 -9.43 3.78 12.90
N PHE A 272 -9.78 2.50 12.74
CA PHE A 272 -10.64 2.04 11.66
C PHE A 272 -12.11 2.44 11.81
N ASP A 273 -12.61 2.58 13.03
CA ASP A 273 -13.94 3.12 13.34
C ASP A 273 -14.13 4.54 12.78
N LYS A 274 -13.04 5.29 12.62
CA LYS A 274 -13.03 6.67 12.06
C LYS A 274 -12.52 6.73 10.63
N PHE A 275 -12.11 5.61 10.02
CA PHE A 275 -11.29 5.64 8.81
C PHE A 275 -11.91 6.39 7.63
N ASN A 276 -13.21 6.20 7.42
CA ASN A 276 -13.97 6.89 6.36
C ASN A 276 -14.26 8.37 6.70
N SER A 277 -14.32 8.73 7.99
CA SER A 277 -14.57 10.12 8.42
C SER A 277 -13.33 11.01 8.42
N LEU A 278 -12.12 10.43 8.27
CA LEU A 278 -10.85 11.15 8.13
C LEU A 278 -10.70 11.83 6.76
N LYS A 279 -11.65 12.70 6.41
CA LYS A 279 -11.68 13.42 5.15
C LYS A 279 -11.63 14.93 5.39
N THR A 280 -11.10 15.65 4.42
CA THR A 280 -10.97 17.11 4.48
C THR A 280 -12.32 17.82 4.59
N ILE A 281 -12.34 18.99 5.24
CA ILE A 281 -13.48 19.91 5.25
C ILE A 281 -13.23 20.95 4.15
N GLU A 282 -13.67 20.66 2.91
CA GLU A 282 -13.31 21.45 1.72
C GLU A 282 -13.70 22.93 1.80
N SER A 283 -14.78 23.27 2.51
CA SER A 283 -15.19 24.67 2.71
C SER A 283 -14.19 25.50 3.53
N LYS A 284 -13.27 24.86 4.26
CA LYS A 284 -12.22 25.51 5.05
C LYS A 284 -10.88 25.56 4.33
N ARG A 285 -10.76 24.99 3.13
CA ARG A 285 -9.48 24.87 2.44
C ARG A 285 -8.95 26.26 2.03
N PRO A 286 -7.71 26.62 2.42
CA PRO A 286 -7.19 27.97 2.18
C PRO A 286 -6.81 28.23 0.71
N THR A 287 -6.34 27.20 0.00
CA THR A 287 -5.91 27.28 -1.39
C THR A 287 -6.53 26.14 -2.19
N LYS A 288 -6.73 26.34 -3.50
CA LYS A 288 -7.25 25.26 -4.34
C LYS A 288 -6.28 24.08 -4.31
N LEU A 289 -6.82 22.85 -4.23
CA LEU A 289 -6.00 21.65 -4.27
C LEU A 289 -5.28 21.56 -5.62
N GLU A 290 -3.95 21.60 -5.59
CA GLU A 290 -3.12 21.44 -6.78
C GLU A 290 -2.76 19.97 -6.97
N ASN A 291 -3.61 19.21 -7.69
CA ASN A 291 -3.30 17.83 -8.04
C ASN A 291 -3.93 17.42 -9.38
N ASP A 292 -3.52 18.11 -10.45
CA ASP A 292 -4.13 18.03 -11.78
C ASP A 292 -4.16 16.61 -12.36
N ASP A 293 -3.19 15.74 -12.05
CA ASP A 293 -3.21 14.36 -12.53
C ASP A 293 -4.38 13.57 -11.93
N ILE A 294 -4.64 13.76 -10.64
CA ILE A 294 -5.73 13.09 -9.92
C ILE A 294 -7.05 13.81 -10.24
N LEU A 295 -7.09 15.13 -10.08
CA LEU A 295 -8.28 15.95 -10.28
C LEU A 295 -8.72 16.02 -11.74
N GLY A 296 -7.79 16.02 -12.70
CA GLY A 296 -8.09 15.95 -14.13
C GLY A 296 -8.70 14.60 -14.50
N TYR A 297 -8.17 13.51 -13.91
CA TYR A 297 -8.79 12.18 -14.02
C TYR A 297 -10.21 12.20 -13.46
N TYR A 298 -10.43 12.51 -12.18
CA TYR A 298 -11.78 12.50 -11.58
C TYR A 298 -12.73 13.56 -12.15
N GLY A 299 -12.20 14.73 -12.56
CA GLY A 299 -12.96 15.79 -13.22
C GLY A 299 -13.46 15.38 -14.61
N SER A 300 -12.69 14.57 -15.34
CA SER A 300 -13.16 13.96 -16.59
C SER A 300 -14.27 12.93 -16.35
N PHE A 301 -14.21 12.13 -15.29
CA PHE A 301 -15.27 11.17 -14.95
C PHE A 301 -16.56 11.82 -14.46
N LYS A 302 -16.48 12.91 -13.67
CA LYS A 302 -17.69 13.65 -13.25
C LYS A 302 -18.42 14.30 -14.43
N LYS A 303 -17.72 14.64 -15.52
CA LYS A 303 -18.36 15.12 -16.76
C LYS A 303 -19.05 13.98 -17.53
N ILE A 304 -18.45 12.80 -17.57
CA ILE A 304 -19.01 11.62 -18.27
C ILE A 304 -20.27 11.08 -17.59
N ALA A 305 -20.45 11.28 -16.28
CA ALA A 305 -21.63 10.82 -15.55
C ALA A 305 -22.86 11.77 -15.63
N ILE A 306 -22.76 12.89 -16.35
CA ILE A 306 -23.82 13.92 -16.45
C ILE A 306 -24.43 14.01 -17.88
N ASP A 307 -23.95 13.19 -18.83
CA ASP A 307 -24.54 13.09 -20.18
C ASP A 307 -25.38 11.81 -20.35
#